data_AF-A0A1M5PD94-F1
#
_entry.id   AF-A0A1M5PD94-F1
#
_cell.length_a   1.000
_cell.length_b   1.000
_cell.length_c   1.000
_cell.angle_alpha   90.00
_cell.angle_beta   90.00
_cell.angle_gamma   90.00
#
_symmetry.space_group_name_H-M   'P 1'
#
loop_
_entity.id
_entity.type
_entity.pdbx_description
1 polymer ?
#
loop_
_entity_poly.entity_id
_entity_poly.type
_entity_poly.pdbx_seq_one_letter_code
_entity_poly.pdbx_strand_id
1 'polypeptide(L)'
;MATPHARIRVPRAAAAIRDALNEHAPDLVERFESEFRAAAELYRVSLRSAGLDEVLHCWRAQAEFAANPLSAEDKALVDRVDHGDNTGLVDWEDLRREFPE
;
A
#
# COMPACT_ATOMS: atom_id res chain seq x y z
N MET A 1 -24.59 0.48 0.43
CA MET A 1 -23.70 0.38 1.60
C MET A 1 -22.57 -0.55 1.20
N ALA A 2 -21.38 0.01 0.91
CA ALA A 2 -20.18 -0.80 0.71
C ALA A 2 -19.93 -1.60 1.98
N THR A 3 -19.77 -2.91 1.86
CA THR A 3 -19.50 -3.77 3.03
C THR A 3 -18.08 -3.46 3.49
N PRO A 4 -17.82 -3.19 4.79
CA PRO A 4 -16.46 -2.94 5.24
C PRO A 4 -15.62 -4.19 4.99
N HIS A 5 -14.78 -4.16 3.96
CA HIS A 5 -13.78 -5.19 3.75
C HIS A 5 -12.71 -5.00 4.84
N ALA A 6 -12.44 -6.06 5.60
CA ALA A 6 -11.37 -6.04 6.59
C ALA A 6 -10.05 -5.73 5.88
N ARG A 7 -9.51 -4.52 6.10
CA ARG A 7 -8.26 -4.10 5.46
C ARG A 7 -7.10 -4.85 6.08
N ILE A 8 -6.32 -5.51 5.24
CA ILE A 8 -5.08 -6.17 5.66
C ILE A 8 -4.00 -5.10 5.83
N ARG A 9 -3.51 -4.92 7.06
CA ARG A 9 -2.35 -4.06 7.34
C ARG A 9 -1.08 -4.88 7.29
N VAL A 10 -0.08 -4.40 6.55
CA VAL A 10 1.23 -5.05 6.47
C VAL A 10 2.19 -4.34 7.42
N PRO A 11 2.77 -5.04 8.42
CA PRO A 11 3.81 -4.46 9.27
C PRO A 11 5.01 -3.95 8.46
N ARG A 12 5.63 -2.85 8.91
CA ARG A 12 6.89 -2.32 8.32
C ARG A 12 8.09 -3.17 8.73
N ALA A 13 8.09 -4.43 8.30
CA ALA A 13 9.14 -5.41 8.56
C ALA A 13 9.39 -6.24 7.29
N ALA A 14 10.66 -6.46 6.94
CA ALA A 14 11.03 -7.10 5.67
C ALA A 14 10.36 -8.49 5.47
N ALA A 15 10.30 -9.31 6.52
CA ALA A 15 9.63 -10.62 6.46
C ALA A 15 8.12 -10.48 6.20
N ALA A 16 7.46 -9.56 6.91
CA ALA A 16 6.03 -9.35 6.74
C ALA A 16 5.67 -8.79 5.35
N ILE A 17 6.50 -7.89 4.82
CA ILE A 17 6.37 -7.38 3.45
C ILE A 17 6.57 -8.52 2.44
N ARG A 18 7.62 -9.34 2.60
CA ARG A 18 7.87 -10.49 1.74
C ARG A 18 6.71 -11.48 1.73
N ASP A 19 6.20 -11.83 2.91
CA ASP A 19 5.14 -12.81 3.04
C ASP A 19 3.83 -12.30 2.41
N ALA A 20 3.50 -11.01 2.60
CA ALA A 20 2.36 -10.37 1.94
C ALA A 20 2.51 -10.29 0.41
N LEU A 21 3.71 -9.95 -0.09
CA LEU A 21 3.99 -9.98 -1.54
C LEU A 21 3.89 -11.40 -2.09
N ASN A 22 4.42 -12.39 -1.40
CA ASN A 22 4.35 -13.78 -1.84
C ASN A 22 2.90 -14.29 -1.93
N GLU A 23 2.02 -13.82 -1.05
CA GLU A 23 0.59 -14.18 -1.06
C GLU A 23 -0.20 -13.45 -2.15
N HIS A 24 0.06 -12.16 -2.36
CA HIS A 24 -0.83 -11.30 -3.17
C HIS A 24 -0.22 -10.76 -4.47
N ALA A 25 1.10 -10.75 -4.62
CA ALA A 25 1.85 -10.28 -5.79
C ALA A 25 3.21 -10.99 -5.92
N PRO A 26 3.22 -12.33 -6.14
CA PRO A 26 4.43 -13.14 -6.06
C PRO A 26 5.50 -12.75 -7.08
N ASP A 27 5.10 -12.17 -8.20
CA ASP A 27 5.98 -11.61 -9.24
C ASP A 27 6.85 -10.45 -8.75
N LEU A 28 6.46 -9.78 -7.66
CA LEU A 28 7.19 -8.65 -7.09
C LEU A 28 8.22 -9.05 -6.03
N VAL A 29 8.18 -10.29 -5.54
CA VAL A 29 9.02 -10.75 -4.42
C VAL A 29 10.50 -10.64 -4.74
N GLU A 30 10.94 -11.12 -5.90
CA GLU A 30 12.36 -11.10 -6.28
C GLU A 30 12.90 -9.66 -6.37
N ARG A 31 12.08 -8.74 -6.88
CA ARG A 31 12.44 -7.33 -6.99
C ARG A 31 12.59 -6.69 -5.61
N PHE A 32 11.63 -6.94 -4.71
CA PHE A 32 11.72 -6.48 -3.32
C PHE A 32 12.99 -6.99 -2.64
N GLU A 33 13.28 -8.29 -2.72
CA GLU A 33 14.45 -8.88 -2.06
C GLU A 33 15.77 -8.31 -2.61
N SER A 34 15.84 -8.06 -3.91
CA SER A 34 17.00 -7.43 -4.54
C SER A 34 17.23 -6.01 -4.03
N GLU A 35 16.19 -5.17 -4.04
CA GLU A 35 16.27 -3.79 -3.57
C GLU A 35 16.57 -3.70 -2.06
N PHE A 36 15.94 -4.56 -1.25
CA PHE A 36 16.21 -4.66 0.18
C PHE A 36 17.66 -5.06 0.47
N ARG A 37 18.18 -6.08 -0.24
CA ARG A 37 19.58 -6.52 -0.07
C ARG A 37 20.57 -5.42 -0.44
N ALA A 38 20.32 -4.69 -1.52
CA ALA A 38 21.15 -3.55 -1.92
C ALA A 38 21.15 -2.44 -0.86
N ALA A 39 19.97 -2.06 -0.35
CA ALA A 39 19.85 -1.06 0.70
C ALA A 39 20.47 -1.50 2.04
N ALA A 40 20.33 -2.78 2.40
CA ALA A 40 20.94 -3.35 3.61
C ALA A 40 22.47 -3.37 3.53
N GLU A 41 23.04 -3.67 2.36
CA GLU A 41 24.49 -3.62 2.15
C GLU A 41 25.02 -2.19 2.24
N LEU A 42 24.32 -1.21 1.64
CA LEU A 42 24.65 0.21 1.81
C LEU A 42 24.57 0.64 3.27
N TYR A 43 23.53 0.21 3.99
CA TYR A 43 23.41 0.45 5.43
C TYR A 43 24.59 -0.14 6.20
N ARG A 44 25.03 -1.36 5.87
CA ARG A 44 26.18 -2.01 6.51
C ARG A 44 27.48 -1.21 6.33
N VAL A 45 27.65 -0.58 5.17
CA VAL A 45 28.85 0.22 4.84
C VAL A 45 28.79 1.63 5.43
N SER A 46 27.65 2.31 5.35
CA SER A 46 27.54 3.73 5.72
C SER A 46 26.89 3.98 7.08
N LEU A 47 26.29 2.96 7.70
CA LEU A 47 25.46 3.03 8.92
C LEU A 47 24.32 4.05 8.83
N ARG A 48 23.85 4.34 7.61
CA ARG A 48 22.74 5.30 7.36
C ARG A 48 21.49 4.54 6.97
N SER A 49 20.46 4.58 7.83
CA SER A 49 19.23 3.79 7.61
C SER A 49 18.27 4.40 6.59
N ALA A 50 18.43 5.67 6.21
CA ALA A 50 17.46 6.39 5.38
C ALA A 50 17.05 5.62 4.11
N GLY A 51 18.00 5.04 3.38
CA GLY A 51 17.70 4.24 2.18
C GLY A 51 17.00 2.91 2.48
N LEU A 52 17.32 2.28 3.61
CA LEU A 52 16.65 1.05 4.04
C LEU A 52 15.21 1.33 4.52
N ASP A 53 15.01 2.41 5.26
CA ASP A 53 13.69 2.87 5.72
C ASP A 53 12.78 3.24 4.54
N GLU A 54 13.32 3.90 3.52
CA GLU A 54 12.60 4.27 2.29
C GLU A 54 12.17 3.03 1.50
N VAL A 55 13.07 2.06 1.29
CA VAL A 55 12.74 0.77 0.65
C VAL A 55 11.61 0.07 1.41
N LEU A 56 11.72 -0.05 2.74
CA LEU A 56 10.66 -0.66 3.54
C LEU A 56 9.33 0.10 3.48
N HIS A 57 9.37 1.43 3.35
CA HIS A 57 8.16 2.24 3.23
C HIS A 57 7.47 2.03 1.88
N CYS A 58 8.21 2.16 0.78
CA CYS A 58 7.68 1.97 -0.57
C CYS A 58 7.11 0.57 -0.77
N TRP A 59 7.85 -0.46 -0.36
CA TRP A 59 7.42 -1.84 -0.56
C TRP A 59 6.28 -2.25 0.37
N ARG A 60 6.20 -1.68 1.58
CA ARG A 60 5.01 -1.84 2.42
C ARG A 60 3.76 -1.28 1.74
N ALA A 61 3.84 -0.09 1.15
CA ALA A 61 2.69 0.49 0.45
C ALA A 61 2.24 -0.40 -0.72
N GLN A 62 3.19 -0.93 -1.51
CA GLN A 62 2.87 -1.86 -2.60
C GLN A 62 2.22 -3.16 -2.08
N ALA A 63 2.76 -3.75 -1.01
CA ALA A 63 2.17 -4.94 -0.40
C ALA A 63 0.76 -4.67 0.15
N GLU A 64 0.52 -3.51 0.77
CA GLU A 64 -0.80 -3.09 1.22
C GLU A 64 -1.78 -2.92 0.05
N PHE A 65 -1.36 -2.35 -1.08
CA PHE A 65 -2.21 -2.25 -2.28
C PHE A 65 -2.51 -3.63 -2.90
N ALA A 66 -1.52 -4.53 -2.94
CA ALA A 66 -1.71 -5.89 -3.45
C ALA A 66 -2.67 -6.70 -2.56
N ALA A 67 -2.54 -6.58 -1.24
CA ALA A 67 -3.39 -7.28 -0.27
C ALA A 67 -4.82 -6.69 -0.17
N ASN A 68 -5.03 -5.46 -0.64
CA ASN A 68 -6.31 -4.78 -0.60
C ASN A 68 -6.70 -4.28 -2.01
N PRO A 69 -6.94 -5.19 -2.97
CA PRO A 69 -7.32 -4.79 -4.31
C PRO A 69 -8.66 -4.04 -4.29
N LEU A 70 -8.76 -2.99 -5.11
CA LEU A 70 -10.02 -2.27 -5.29
C LEU A 70 -11.13 -3.21 -5.74
N SER A 71 -12.31 -3.09 -5.13
CA SER A 71 -13.49 -3.82 -5.58
C SER A 71 -13.91 -3.35 -6.98
N ALA A 72 -14.78 -4.12 -7.65
CA ALA A 72 -15.32 -3.70 -8.94
C ALA A 72 -16.11 -2.38 -8.83
N GLU A 73 -16.78 -2.16 -7.69
CA GLU A 73 -17.50 -0.92 -7.40
C GLU A 73 -16.52 0.25 -7.21
N ASP A 74 -15.43 0.06 -6.46
CA ASP A 74 -14.40 1.09 -6.27
C ASP A 74 -13.72 1.46 -7.59
N LYS A 75 -13.43 0.46 -8.44
CA LYS A 75 -12.87 0.69 -9.77
C LYS A 75 -13.81 1.48 -10.65
N ALA A 76 -15.10 1.12 -10.67
CA ALA A 76 -16.11 1.86 -11.42
C ALA A 76 -16.27 3.31 -10.93
N LEU A 77 -16.13 3.54 -9.62
CA LEU A 77 -16.13 4.90 -9.07
C LEU A 77 -14.93 5.70 -9.57
N VAL A 78 -13.72 5.12 -9.52
CA VAL A 78 -12.49 5.75 -10.04
C VAL A 78 -12.63 6.09 -11.52
N ASP A 79 -13.15 5.16 -12.34
CA ASP A 79 -13.34 5.38 -13.78
C ASP A 79 -14.32 6.53 -14.06
N ARG A 80 -15.42 6.65 -13.30
CA ARG A 80 -16.37 7.77 -13.44
C ARG A 80 -15.72 9.11 -13.13
N VAL A 81 -14.92 9.17 -12.06
CA VAL A 81 -14.20 10.38 -11.65
C VAL A 81 -13.18 10.79 -12.71
N ASP A 82 -12.46 9.83 -13.30
CA ASP A 82 -11.53 10.09 -14.40
C ASP A 82 -12.24 10.65 -15.64
N HIS A 83 -13.51 10.29 -15.84
CA HIS A 83 -14.40 10.86 -16.86
C HIS A 83 -15.14 12.14 -16.45
N GLY A 84 -14.80 12.73 -15.29
CA GLY A 84 -15.33 14.00 -14.80
C GLY A 84 -16.65 13.91 -14.03
N ASP A 85 -17.15 12.70 -13.77
CA ASP A 85 -18.31 12.47 -12.92
C ASP A 85 -17.88 12.28 -11.46
N ASN A 86 -17.98 13.36 -10.68
CA ASN A 86 -17.65 13.39 -9.25
C ASN A 86 -18.83 12.97 -8.35
N THR A 87 -19.94 12.49 -8.93
CA THR A 87 -21.12 12.11 -8.16
C THR A 87 -20.83 10.89 -7.27
N GLY A 88 -21.16 11.02 -5.98
CA GLY A 88 -20.90 9.99 -4.98
C GLY A 88 -19.54 10.09 -4.29
N LEU A 89 -18.71 11.06 -4.69
CA LEU A 89 -17.61 11.52 -3.83
C LEU A 89 -18.17 12.35 -2.67
N VAL A 90 -17.57 12.18 -1.51
CA VAL A 90 -17.90 12.92 -0.30
C VAL A 90 -16.79 13.92 -0.01
N ASP A 91 -17.18 15.11 0.42
CA ASP A 91 -16.21 16.10 0.90
C ASP A 91 -15.56 15.59 2.20
N TRP A 92 -14.25 15.77 2.32
CA TRP A 92 -13.49 15.37 3.49
C TRP A 92 -13.98 16.07 4.77
N GLU A 93 -14.42 17.33 4.68
CA GLU A 93 -14.99 18.06 5.81
C GLU A 93 -16.33 17.50 6.26
N ASP A 94 -17.16 17.03 5.32
CA ASP A 94 -18.44 16.39 5.63
C ASP A 94 -18.23 15.02 6.28
N LEU A 95 -17.29 14.24 5.76
CA LEU A 95 -16.87 12.95 6.31
C LEU A 95 -16.37 13.08 7.76
N ARG A 96 -15.52 14.08 8.02
CA ARG A 96 -14.98 14.35 9.36
C ARG A 96 -16.05 14.79 10.35
N ARG A 97 -17.13 15.42 9.88
CA ARG A 97 -18.27 15.82 10.72
C ARG A 97 -19.15 14.62 11.08
N GLU A 98 -19.31 13.68 10.17
CA GLU A 98 -20.12 12.47 10.36
C GLU A 98 -19.40 11.41 11.20
N PHE A 99 -18.07 11.34 11.11
CA PHE A 99 -17.21 10.44 11.88
C PHE A 99 -16.14 11.22 12.67
N PRO A 100 -16.55 11.93 13.75
CA PRO A 100 -15.59 12.54 14.65
C PRO A 100 -14.79 11.46 15.38
N GLU A 101 -13.47 11.67 15.48
CA GLU A 101 -12.51 10.74 16.08
C GLU A 101 -12.83 10.35 17.53
#